data_AF-A0A916H033-F1
#
_entry.id   AF-A0A916H033-F1
#
_cell.length_a   1.000
_cell.length_b   1.000
_cell.length_c   1.000
_cell.angle_alpha   90.00
_cell.angle_beta   90.00
_cell.angle_gamma   90.00
#
_symmetry.space_group_name_H-M   'P 1'
#
loop_
_entity.id
_entity.type
_entity.pdbx_description
1 polymer ?
#
loop_
_entity_poly.entity_id
_entity_poly.type
_entity_poly.pdbx_seq_one_letter_code
_entity_poly.pdbx_strand_id
1 'polypeptide(L)'
;MSAALIRRMLHGVHAVATLLLLATGVVIYWPELRTAMIGGYGQRVLDIHLIAGALFIVSVIAAGAAAGAPLLEDLRRRLGPPDPWGWRKTHIVLALAVSAGLSISGVVLWLDVALPRFAFDAAHWVHDLLTIVIALALVVHLVASRRKIVSRVREWLGLAPPPPEPFDFEDD
;
A
#
# COMPACT_ATOMS: atom_id res chain seq x y z
N MET A 1 11.92 22.06 -4.02
CA MET A 1 11.31 21.11 -3.05
C MET A 1 12.34 20.05 -2.70
N SER A 2 12.56 19.71 -1.43
CA SER A 2 13.61 18.74 -1.06
C SER A 2 13.20 17.30 -1.42
N ALA A 3 14.17 16.42 -1.73
CA ALA A 3 13.92 15.00 -2.03
C ALA A 3 13.21 14.27 -0.87
N ALA A 4 13.51 14.66 0.37
CA ALA A 4 12.85 14.14 1.57
C ALA A 4 11.37 14.55 1.67
N LEU A 5 10.99 15.73 1.16
CA LEU A 5 9.60 16.17 1.10
C LEU A 5 8.84 15.39 0.01
N ILE A 6 9.43 15.26 -1.19
CA ILE A 6 8.84 14.47 -2.29
C ILE A 6 8.55 13.03 -1.84
N ARG A 7 9.53 12.37 -1.21
CA ARG A 7 9.38 11.00 -0.71
C ARG A 7 8.23 10.87 0.29
N ARG A 8 8.10 11.85 1.21
CA ARG A 8 7.00 11.88 2.19
C ARG A 8 5.64 12.05 1.52
N MET A 9 5.55 12.95 0.54
CA MET A 9 4.30 13.17 -0.20
C MET A 9 3.89 11.92 -0.98
N LEU A 10 4.81 11.31 -1.73
CA LEU A 10 4.52 10.11 -2.52
C LEU A 10 4.12 8.91 -1.65
N HIS A 11 4.81 8.72 -0.52
CA HIS A 11 4.40 7.70 0.45
C HIS A 11 2.99 7.97 1.02
N GLY A 12 2.67 9.23 1.33
CA GLY A 12 1.34 9.62 1.80
C GLY A 12 0.25 9.37 0.75
N VAL A 13 0.48 9.76 -0.51
CA VAL A 13 -0.44 9.50 -1.63
C VAL A 13 -0.66 8.00 -1.80
N HIS A 14 0.43 7.22 -1.81
CA HIS A 14 0.34 5.77 -1.94
C HIS A 14 -0.43 5.14 -0.78
N ALA A 15 -0.15 5.53 0.45
CA ALA A 15 -0.86 5.02 1.63
C ALA A 15 -2.37 5.35 1.59
N VAL A 16 -2.75 6.58 1.22
CA VAL A 16 -4.16 6.96 1.06
C VAL A 16 -4.83 6.15 -0.05
N ALA A 17 -4.17 5.98 -1.20
CA ALA A 17 -4.69 5.17 -2.29
C ALA A 17 -4.89 3.70 -1.87
N THR A 18 -3.94 3.10 -1.14
CA THR A 18 -4.07 1.75 -0.59
C THR A 18 -5.27 1.63 0.35
N LEU A 19 -5.47 2.59 1.26
CA LEU A 19 -6.60 2.59 2.18
C LEU A 19 -7.94 2.69 1.45
N LEU A 20 -8.03 3.56 0.44
CA LEU A 20 -9.22 3.69 -0.39
C LEU A 20 -9.49 2.43 -1.20
N LEU A 21 -8.46 1.81 -1.79
CA LEU A 21 -8.56 0.55 -2.53
C LEU A 21 -9.05 -0.59 -1.64
N LEU A 22 -8.50 -0.72 -0.44
CA LEU A 22 -8.95 -1.72 0.54
C LEU A 22 -10.41 -1.49 0.95
N ALA A 23 -10.77 -0.27 1.31
CA ALA A 23 -12.13 0.05 1.74
C ALA A 23 -13.14 -0.20 0.61
N THR A 24 -12.86 0.28 -0.60
CA THR A 24 -13.75 0.06 -1.77
C THR A 24 -13.75 -1.39 -2.22
N GLY A 25 -12.61 -2.09 -2.19
CA GLY A 25 -12.50 -3.51 -2.51
C GLY A 25 -13.33 -4.39 -1.57
N VAL A 26 -13.31 -4.12 -0.27
CA VAL A 26 -14.17 -4.81 0.72
C VAL A 26 -15.65 -4.61 0.38
N VAL A 27 -16.06 -3.39 0.03
CA VAL A 27 -17.45 -3.10 -0.35
C VAL A 27 -17.82 -3.75 -1.69
N ILE A 28 -16.90 -3.87 -2.64
CA ILE A 28 -17.13 -4.56 -3.92
C ILE A 28 -17.30 -6.06 -3.68
N TYR A 29 -16.44 -6.64 -2.83
CA TYR A 29 -16.38 -8.06 -2.52
C TYR A 29 -17.60 -8.56 -1.72
N TRP A 30 -18.12 -7.76 -0.78
CA TRP A 30 -19.31 -8.10 0.02
C TRP A 30 -20.57 -7.35 -0.46
N PRO A 31 -21.41 -7.94 -1.32
CA PRO A 31 -22.61 -7.30 -1.84
C PRO A 31 -23.66 -6.97 -0.76
N GLU A 32 -23.73 -7.74 0.32
CA GLU A 32 -24.62 -7.47 1.46
C GLU A 32 -24.18 -6.20 2.20
N LEU A 33 -22.87 -6.05 2.45
CA LEU A 33 -22.31 -4.85 3.06
C LEU A 33 -22.56 -3.63 2.17
N ARG A 34 -22.35 -3.77 0.86
CA ARG A 34 -22.66 -2.73 -0.13
C ARG A 34 -24.13 -2.32 -0.08
N THR A 35 -25.03 -3.29 -0.10
CA THR A 35 -26.47 -3.04 -0.04
C THR A 35 -26.85 -2.33 1.26
N ALA A 36 -26.26 -2.74 2.39
CA ALA A 36 -26.50 -2.12 3.69
C ALA A 36 -25.96 -0.68 3.79
N MET A 37 -24.78 -0.39 3.22
CA MET A 37 -24.14 0.93 3.35
C MET A 37 -24.66 1.97 2.36
N ILE A 38 -24.91 1.57 1.11
CA ILE A 38 -25.22 2.52 0.02
C ILE A 38 -26.52 2.22 -0.73
N GLY A 39 -27.27 1.20 -0.31
CA GLY A 39 -28.64 0.96 -0.80
C GLY A 39 -28.76 0.43 -2.23
N GLY A 40 -27.68 -0.04 -2.86
CA GLY A 40 -27.75 -0.62 -4.20
C GLY A 40 -26.50 -0.44 -5.07
N TYR A 41 -26.72 -0.23 -6.38
CA TYR A 41 -25.72 -0.35 -7.45
C TYR A 41 -24.38 0.35 -7.12
N GLY A 42 -23.31 -0.45 -7.09
CA GLY A 42 -21.99 -0.06 -6.62
C GLY A 42 -21.15 0.76 -7.59
N GLN A 43 -21.74 1.41 -8.61
CA GLN A 43 -20.97 2.06 -9.67
C GLN A 43 -20.03 3.14 -9.12
N ARG A 44 -20.52 3.98 -8.20
CA ARG A 44 -19.66 5.00 -7.57
C ARG A 44 -18.50 4.39 -6.78
N VAL A 45 -18.71 3.26 -6.11
CA VAL A 45 -17.65 2.55 -5.37
C VAL A 45 -16.61 2.01 -6.34
N LEU A 46 -17.06 1.44 -7.46
CA LEU A 46 -16.19 0.97 -8.53
C LEU A 46 -15.40 2.13 -9.15
N ASP A 47 -16.04 3.27 -9.44
CA ASP A 47 -15.35 4.44 -10.00
C ASP A 47 -14.26 4.95 -9.05
N ILE A 48 -14.55 5.03 -7.75
CA ILE A 48 -13.56 5.39 -6.72
C ILE A 48 -12.43 4.35 -6.67
N HIS A 49 -12.76 3.06 -6.73
CA HIS A 49 -11.77 1.99 -6.73
C HIS A 49 -10.80 2.10 -7.92
N LEU A 50 -11.34 2.36 -9.13
CA LEU A 50 -10.56 2.54 -10.34
C LEU A 50 -9.65 3.79 -10.27
N ILE A 51 -10.18 4.93 -9.81
CA ILE A 51 -9.38 6.15 -9.63
C ILE A 51 -8.27 5.93 -8.59
N ALA A 52 -8.59 5.30 -7.46
CA ALA A 52 -7.61 4.97 -6.43
C ALA A 52 -6.54 4.00 -6.96
N GLY A 53 -6.93 3.04 -7.81
CA GLY A 53 -6.03 2.12 -8.52
C GLY A 53 -5.05 2.85 -9.42
N ALA A 54 -5.54 3.80 -10.22
CA ALA A 54 -4.70 4.64 -11.06
C ALA A 54 -3.70 5.47 -10.22
N LEU A 55 -4.17 6.09 -9.14
CA LEU A 55 -3.31 6.86 -8.22
C LEU A 55 -2.24 5.97 -7.55
N PHE A 56 -2.63 4.76 -7.12
CA PHE A 56 -1.71 3.78 -6.54
C PHE A 56 -0.56 3.46 -7.51
N ILE A 57 -0.86 3.15 -8.76
CA ILE A 57 0.14 2.82 -9.80
C ILE A 57 1.00 4.04 -10.13
N VAL A 58 0.37 5.18 -10.43
CA VAL A 58 1.07 6.42 -10.82
C VAL A 58 2.00 6.90 -9.72
N SER A 59 1.63 6.77 -8.44
CA SER A 59 2.48 7.18 -7.31
C SER A 59 3.81 6.43 -7.26
N VAL A 60 3.82 5.13 -7.57
CA VAL A 60 5.03 4.29 -7.59
C VAL A 60 5.90 4.66 -8.79
N ILE A 61 5.30 4.85 -9.96
CA ILE A 61 6.00 5.29 -11.17
C ILE A 61 6.65 6.67 -10.93
N ALA A 62 5.90 7.61 -10.36
CA ALA A 62 6.37 8.94 -10.02
C ALA A 62 7.51 8.89 -8.99
N ALA A 63 7.45 7.98 -8.00
CA ALA A 63 8.53 7.77 -7.05
C ALA A 63 9.80 7.25 -7.73
N GLY A 64 9.68 6.28 -8.62
CA GLY A 64 10.79 5.78 -9.43
C GLY A 64 11.41 6.88 -10.30
N ALA A 65 10.58 7.65 -11.02
CA ALA A 65 11.03 8.72 -11.89
C ALA A 65 11.69 9.89 -11.13
N ALA A 66 11.11 10.31 -10.01
CA ALA A 66 11.60 11.45 -9.24
C ALA A 66 12.87 11.13 -8.42
N ALA A 67 12.99 9.90 -7.93
CA ALA A 67 14.10 9.51 -7.07
C ALA A 67 15.24 8.79 -7.83
N GLY A 68 14.96 8.17 -8.98
CA GLY A 68 15.96 7.59 -9.88
C GLY A 68 16.93 6.61 -9.20
N ALA A 69 18.22 6.73 -9.55
CA ALA A 69 19.30 5.92 -8.97
C ALA A 69 19.39 5.96 -7.43
N PRO A 70 19.23 7.12 -6.76
CA PRO A 70 19.18 7.18 -5.30
C PRO A 70 18.16 6.25 -4.61
N LEU A 71 17.01 5.98 -5.25
CA LEU A 71 16.02 5.05 -4.69
C LEU A 71 16.50 3.60 -4.81
N LEU A 72 17.09 3.24 -5.95
CA LEU A 72 17.66 1.91 -6.18
C LEU A 72 18.82 1.64 -5.23
N GLU A 73 19.68 2.62 -4.99
CA GLU A 73 20.80 2.49 -4.04
C GLU A 73 20.29 2.34 -2.60
N ASP A 74 19.27 3.11 -2.20
CA ASP A 74 18.66 2.96 -0.87
C ASP A 74 17.99 1.58 -0.70
N LEU A 75 17.28 1.09 -1.72
CA LEU A 75 16.72 -0.26 -1.72
C LEU A 75 17.81 -1.34 -1.67
N ARG A 76 18.86 -1.20 -2.50
CA ARG A 76 20.00 -2.12 -2.51
C ARG A 76 20.67 -2.17 -1.15
N ARG A 77 20.90 -1.03 -0.52
CA ARG A 77 21.46 -0.94 0.84
C ARG A 77 20.56 -1.60 1.88
N ARG A 78 19.25 -1.36 1.83
CA ARG A 78 18.28 -1.95 2.77
C ARG A 78 18.11 -3.46 2.60
N LEU A 79 18.29 -3.99 1.39
CA LEU A 79 18.11 -5.40 1.09
C LEU A 79 19.44 -6.19 1.10
N GLY A 80 20.58 -5.52 0.93
CA GLY A 80 21.90 -6.12 0.80
C GLY A 80 22.46 -6.72 2.10
N PRO A 81 23.57 -7.48 2.01
CA PRO A 81 24.31 -7.97 3.18
C PRO A 81 24.88 -6.81 4.02
N PRO A 82 25.24 -7.02 5.30
CA PRO A 82 25.37 -8.30 6.03
C PRO A 82 24.12 -8.75 6.79
N ASP A 83 23.06 -7.95 6.78
CA ASP A 83 21.91 -8.19 7.65
C ASP A 83 21.21 -9.52 7.32
N PRO A 84 20.90 -10.38 8.31
CA PRO A 84 20.03 -11.52 8.09
C PRO A 84 18.63 -11.07 7.64
N TRP A 85 17.77 -12.01 7.25
CA TRP A 85 16.37 -11.73 6.91
C TRP A 85 15.58 -11.27 8.14
N GLY A 86 15.78 -10.01 8.52
CA GLY A 86 15.03 -9.33 9.56
C GLY A 86 13.67 -8.84 9.06
N TRP A 87 12.81 -8.49 10.01
CA TRP A 87 11.45 -8.00 9.75
C TRP A 87 11.38 -6.92 8.67
N ARG A 88 12.31 -5.94 8.71
CA ARG A 88 12.36 -4.82 7.76
C ARG A 88 12.51 -5.30 6.31
N LYS A 89 13.45 -6.22 6.04
CA LYS A 89 13.69 -6.75 4.70
C LYS A 89 12.48 -7.52 4.20
N THR A 90 11.95 -8.41 5.03
CA THR A 90 10.74 -9.18 4.74
C THR A 90 9.57 -8.26 4.40
N HIS A 91 9.34 -7.22 5.21
CA HIS A 91 8.29 -6.24 4.98
C HIS A 91 8.49 -5.45 3.68
N ILE A 92 9.72 -5.00 3.37
CA ILE A 92 10.00 -4.30 2.10
C ILE A 92 9.73 -5.20 0.90
N VAL A 93 10.26 -6.43 0.91
CA VAL A 93 10.08 -7.38 -0.20
C VAL A 93 8.61 -7.73 -0.38
N LEU A 94 7.90 -8.02 0.72
CA LEU A 94 6.47 -8.31 0.69
C LEU A 94 5.68 -7.13 0.13
N ALA A 95 5.91 -5.91 0.62
CA ALA A 95 5.22 -4.72 0.15
C ALA A 95 5.45 -4.48 -1.35
N LEU A 96 6.69 -4.66 -1.84
CA LEU A 96 7.01 -4.53 -3.26
C LEU A 96 6.32 -5.61 -4.10
N ALA A 97 6.41 -6.87 -3.70
CA ALA A 97 5.81 -7.99 -4.42
C ALA A 97 4.28 -7.89 -4.50
N VAL A 98 3.64 -7.59 -3.37
CA VAL A 98 2.18 -7.43 -3.29
C VAL A 98 1.71 -6.22 -4.09
N SER A 99 2.41 -5.08 -4.00
CA SER A 99 2.06 -3.88 -4.77
C SER A 99 2.19 -4.10 -6.28
N ALA A 100 3.27 -4.77 -6.71
CA ALA A 100 3.46 -5.13 -8.11
C ALA A 100 2.38 -6.09 -8.60
N GLY A 101 2.10 -7.15 -7.83
CA GLY A 101 1.06 -8.13 -8.16
C GLY A 101 -0.33 -7.51 -8.27
N LEU A 102 -0.73 -6.68 -7.30
CA LEU A 102 -2.01 -5.95 -7.33
C LEU A 102 -2.11 -4.99 -8.50
N SER A 103 -1.02 -4.29 -8.83
CA SER A 103 -0.98 -3.38 -9.98
C SER A 103 -1.17 -4.13 -11.30
N ILE A 104 -0.45 -5.23 -11.49
CA ILE A 104 -0.52 -6.04 -12.70
C ILE A 104 -1.90 -6.68 -12.84
N SER A 105 -2.40 -7.34 -11.79
CA SER A 105 -3.71 -7.98 -11.84
C SER A 105 -4.84 -6.96 -11.97
N GLY A 106 -4.74 -5.81 -11.29
CA GLY A 106 -5.71 -4.71 -11.40
C GLY A 106 -5.77 -4.13 -12.81
N VAL A 107 -4.62 -3.93 -13.49
CA VAL A 107 -4.59 -3.49 -14.89
C VAL A 107 -5.20 -4.53 -15.82
N VAL A 108 -4.90 -5.81 -15.62
CA VAL A 108 -5.51 -6.90 -16.40
C VAL A 108 -7.03 -6.90 -16.27
N LEU A 109 -7.54 -6.79 -15.04
CA LEU A 109 -8.98 -6.73 -14.77
C LEU A 109 -9.62 -5.45 -15.31
N TRP A 110 -8.91 -4.32 -15.25
CA TRP A 110 -9.40 -3.05 -15.79
C TRP A 110 -9.55 -3.09 -17.32
N LEU A 111 -8.65 -3.77 -18.03
CA LEU A 111 -8.71 -3.85 -19.48
C LEU A 111 -9.83 -4.75 -20.01
N ASP A 112 -10.38 -5.66 -19.19
CA ASP A 112 -11.58 -6.55 -19.31
C ASP A 112 -11.85 -7.21 -20.69
N VAL A 113 -11.88 -6.43 -21.77
CA VAL A 113 -12.32 -6.79 -23.12
C VAL A 113 -11.24 -7.34 -24.06
N ALA A 114 -9.95 -7.28 -23.71
CA ALA A 114 -8.86 -7.60 -24.66
C ALA A 114 -8.12 -8.93 -24.39
N LEU A 115 -8.45 -9.66 -23.31
CA LEU A 115 -7.62 -10.75 -22.83
C LEU A 115 -8.30 -12.13 -22.92
N PRO A 116 -7.53 -13.20 -23.13
CA PRO A 116 -8.04 -14.57 -23.02
C PRO A 116 -8.62 -14.82 -21.62
N ARG A 117 -9.72 -15.59 -21.54
CA ARG A 117 -10.44 -15.87 -20.29
C ARG A 117 -9.54 -16.40 -19.17
N PHE A 118 -8.57 -17.27 -19.48
CA PHE A 118 -7.65 -17.81 -18.48
C PHE A 118 -6.82 -16.73 -17.79
N ALA A 119 -6.44 -15.66 -18.51
CA ALA A 119 -5.64 -14.57 -17.96
C ALA A 119 -6.50 -13.69 -17.04
N PHE A 120 -7.76 -13.47 -17.43
CA PHE A 120 -8.74 -12.77 -16.59
C PHE A 120 -9.01 -13.52 -15.28
N ASP A 121 -9.31 -14.83 -15.37
CA ASP A 121 -9.59 -15.67 -14.20
C ASP A 121 -8.37 -15.75 -13.25
N ALA A 122 -7.17 -15.90 -13.81
CA ALA A 122 -5.94 -15.90 -13.03
C ALA A 122 -5.68 -14.54 -12.36
N ALA A 123 -5.90 -13.43 -13.07
CA ALA A 123 -5.76 -12.10 -12.50
C ALA A 123 -6.76 -11.86 -11.38
N HIS A 124 -8.02 -12.27 -11.54
CA HIS A 124 -9.03 -12.18 -10.49
C HIS A 124 -8.58 -12.93 -9.22
N TRP A 125 -8.18 -14.20 -9.37
CA TRP A 125 -7.72 -15.00 -8.24
C TRP A 125 -6.48 -14.41 -7.55
N VAL A 126 -5.50 -13.95 -8.32
CA VAL A 126 -4.30 -13.28 -7.78
C VAL A 126 -4.67 -11.97 -7.08
N HIS A 127 -5.57 -11.18 -7.65
CA HIS A 127 -5.99 -9.89 -7.08
C HIS A 127 -6.67 -10.08 -5.72
N ASP A 128 -7.58 -11.05 -5.61
CA ASP A 128 -8.27 -11.37 -4.36
C ASP A 128 -7.30 -11.85 -3.28
N LEU A 129 -6.42 -12.81 -3.63
CA LEU A 129 -5.44 -13.34 -2.71
C LEU A 129 -4.51 -12.23 -2.18
N LEU A 130 -3.98 -11.40 -3.08
CA LEU A 130 -3.08 -10.30 -2.69
C LEU A 130 -3.80 -9.19 -1.91
N THR A 131 -5.11 -9.02 -2.11
CA THR A 131 -5.93 -8.09 -1.31
C THR A 131 -6.00 -8.54 0.15
N ILE A 132 -6.15 -9.84 0.40
CA ILE A 132 -6.11 -10.40 1.76
C ILE A 132 -4.71 -10.22 2.36
N VAL A 133 -3.66 -10.51 1.59
CA VAL A 133 -2.27 -10.36 2.05
C VAL A 133 -1.95 -8.90 2.41
N ILE A 134 -2.33 -7.92 1.57
CA ILE A 134 -2.07 -6.51 1.87
C ILE A 134 -2.89 -6.01 3.06
N ALA A 135 -4.13 -6.49 3.24
CA ALA A 135 -4.93 -6.13 4.41
C ALA A 135 -4.25 -6.58 5.71
N LEU A 136 -3.76 -7.82 5.76
CA LEU A 136 -3.00 -8.34 6.90
C LEU A 136 -1.68 -7.61 7.09
N ALA A 137 -0.90 -7.44 6.02
CA ALA A 137 0.38 -6.75 6.06
C ALA A 137 0.23 -5.30 6.54
N LEU A 138 -0.85 -4.61 6.15
CA LEU A 138 -1.16 -3.26 6.60
C LEU A 138 -1.41 -3.21 8.11
N VAL A 139 -2.17 -4.16 8.68
CA VAL A 139 -2.37 -4.23 10.13
C VAL A 139 -1.03 -4.38 10.85
N VAL A 140 -0.19 -5.31 10.41
CA VAL A 140 1.14 -5.50 11.01
C VAL A 140 2.01 -4.25 10.84
N HIS A 141 1.96 -3.61 9.68
CA HIS A 141 2.68 -2.35 9.40
C HIS A 141 2.26 -1.22 10.34
N LEU A 142 0.96 -1.06 10.59
CA LEU A 142 0.41 -0.04 11.49
C LEU A 142 0.82 -0.30 12.95
N VAL A 143 0.78 -1.57 13.39
CA VAL A 143 1.24 -1.95 14.73
C VAL A 143 2.74 -1.68 14.90
N ALA A 144 3.55 -2.02 13.91
CA ALA A 144 4.99 -1.74 13.90
C ALA A 144 5.28 -0.23 13.86
N SER A 145 4.45 0.55 13.17
CA SER A 145 4.63 2.00 13.02
C SER A 145 3.95 2.83 14.12
N ARG A 146 3.30 2.19 15.11
CA ARG A 146 2.43 2.86 16.09
C ARG A 146 3.13 4.01 16.81
N ARG A 147 4.38 3.83 17.25
CA ARG A 147 5.11 4.83 18.06
C ARG A 147 5.41 6.06 17.23
N LYS A 148 5.82 5.86 15.97
CA LYS A 148 6.06 6.94 15.01
C LYS A 148 4.79 7.71 14.68
N ILE A 149 3.67 7.01 14.51
CA ILE A 149 2.35 7.63 14.28
C ILE A 149 1.96 8.47 15.51
N VAL A 150 2.01 7.89 16.71
CA VAL A 150 1.67 8.59 17.97
C VAL A 150 2.58 9.79 18.20
N SER A 151 3.89 9.65 18.00
CA SER A 151 4.85 10.74 18.13
C SER A 151 4.52 11.92 17.21
N ARG A 152 4.22 11.66 15.93
CA ARG A 152 3.82 12.71 14.97
C ARG A 152 2.49 13.36 15.33
N VAL A 153 1.50 12.57 15.74
CA VAL A 153 0.19 13.11 16.16
C VAL A 153 0.36 14.00 17.40
N ARG A 154 1.19 13.59 18.37
CA ARG A 154 1.48 14.38 19.57
C ARG A 154 2.22 15.67 19.24
N GLU A 155 3.22 15.61 18.34
CA GLU A 155 3.91 16.79 17.82
C GLU A 155 2.93 17.80 17.20
N TRP A 156 2.00 17.33 16.36
CA TRP A 156 0.96 18.20 15.76
C TRP A 156 0.01 18.82 16.78
N LEU A 157 -0.21 18.14 17.90
CA LEU A 157 -1.04 18.64 19.00
C LEU A 157 -0.25 19.47 20.03
N GLY A 158 1.05 19.70 19.83
CA GLY A 158 1.91 20.42 20.78
C GLY A 158 2.16 19.66 22.09
N LEU A 159 2.07 18.33 22.07
CA LEU A 159 2.27 17.45 23.22
C LEU A 159 3.71 16.90 23.25
N ALA A 160 4.25 16.67 24.46
CA ALA A 160 5.55 16.02 24.65
C ALA A 160 5.61 14.62 24.01
N PRO A 161 6.76 14.12 23.53
CA PRO A 161 6.85 12.79 22.91
C PRO A 161 6.48 11.66 23.91
N PRO A 162 6.06 10.48 23.41
CA PRO A 162 5.82 9.33 24.29
C PRO A 162 7.14 8.88 24.94
N PRO A 163 7.11 8.32 26.17
CA PRO A 163 8.30 7.79 26.82
C PRO A 163 8.91 6.63 26.03
N PRO A 164 10.24 6.39 26.15
CA PRO A 164 10.91 5.23 25.54
C PRO A 164 10.27 3.91 26.03
N GLU A 165 10.06 2.96 25.12
CA GLU A 165 9.56 1.62 25.46
C GLU A 165 10.78 0.72 25.75
N PRO A 166 10.68 -0.21 26.72
CA PRO A 166 11.77 -1.12 27.05
C PRO A 166 12.08 -2.13 25.93
N PHE A 167 11.22 -2.25 24.92
CA PHE A 167 11.41 -3.06 23.72
C PHE A 167 11.26 -2.17 22.48
N ASP A 168 12.19 -1.24 22.30
CA ASP A 168 12.36 -0.61 20.99
C ASP A 168 12.98 -1.65 20.06
N PHE A 169 12.22 -2.10 19.07
CA PHE A 169 12.81 -2.71 17.89
C PHE A 169 13.63 -1.58 17.24
N GLU A 170 14.94 -1.57 17.48
CA GLU A 170 15.86 -0.47 17.21
C GLU A 170 15.60 0.25 15.88
N ASP A 171 15.67 1.58 15.91
CA ASP A 171 15.55 2.51 14.78
C ASP A 171 16.73 2.35 13.79
N ASP A 172 16.73 1.28 12.99
CA ASP A 172 17.66 1.10 11.85
C ASP A 172 16.98 1.23 10.46
#